data_AF-A0A7V9VP13-F1
#
_entry.id   AF-A0A7V9VP13-F1
#
_cell.length_a   1.000
_cell.length_b   1.000
_cell.length_c   1.000
_cell.angle_alpha   90.00
_cell.angle_beta   90.00
_cell.angle_gamma   90.00
#
_symmetry.space_group_name_H-M   'P 1'
#
loop_
_entity.id
_entity.type
_entity.pdbx_description
1 polymer ?
#
loop_
_entity_poly.entity_id
_entity_poly.type
_entity_poly.pdbx_seq_one_letter_code
_entity_poly.pdbx_strand_id
1 'polypeptide(L)'
;MSAQAVYGFQPKRLRQGALAGLAGGVVFGAAMLELGGALPTIAGIVRSDLTGVGLLVHAVISTVIGVFFAEITRGRRAGPGELVFWGIAYGALWWLLGALTLLPILRGEQPDWSLHSVQAAFPSLIGHLAYGATAGAVLGIFGYAARAGQIKGGALLRGALAGVLAWSALTLVLERSGLLEEAGFGGTSATRWVIGLLLGALAGGGYAALYPRPRGATGPGLVRGLAYGFLLWFTLALSIVPVLAGDGLPWAIGAARPRAASLPGVLLAGVLLVALYRWFSGLAGTFFEDDVSELADEGVGSRALRGLGRGAVAGVTGGLIFTIVLAGIGGPERTAGLMGGSAPALGLLVQLAIATVIGASFGVLFRHDGDDPEAALGWGVAYGLLWWVLGGQTLLPVLLGGSPAWTATGLEDGVPSLVGYLAYGAGLGLTLAALERRARPWWAASTEARVRRAEERRRRLAIAAPGLWTMAAIIVLTVLALVAS
;
A
#
# COMPACT_ATOMS: atom_id res chain seq x y z
N MET A 1 24.94 -5.02 -32.77
CA MET A 1 24.85 -5.20 -31.30
C MET A 1 25.42 -6.57 -30.98
N SER A 2 26.60 -6.63 -30.35
CA SER A 2 27.26 -7.90 -30.05
C SER A 2 26.59 -8.64 -28.89
N ALA A 3 26.52 -9.97 -28.99
CA ALA A 3 25.85 -10.88 -28.07
C ALA A 3 26.38 -10.84 -26.61
N GLN A 4 27.53 -10.19 -26.35
CA GLN A 4 28.06 -9.99 -25.00
C GLN A 4 27.30 -8.93 -24.17
N ALA A 5 26.47 -8.09 -24.79
CA ALA A 5 25.69 -7.08 -24.05
C ALA A 5 24.48 -7.65 -23.28
N VAL A 6 24.14 -8.92 -23.51
CA VAL A 6 22.87 -9.52 -23.03
C VAL A 6 23.03 -10.24 -21.68
N TYR A 7 24.24 -10.63 -21.26
CA TYR A 7 24.44 -11.46 -20.06
C TYR A 7 25.50 -10.97 -19.05
N GLY A 8 26.08 -9.77 -19.23
CA GLY A 8 27.04 -9.19 -18.28
C GLY A 8 26.43 -8.19 -17.27
N PHE A 9 26.88 -8.24 -16.02
CA PHE A 9 26.63 -7.18 -15.03
C PHE A 9 27.11 -5.82 -15.59
N GLN A 10 26.26 -4.79 -15.55
CA GLN A 10 26.65 -3.45 -15.99
C GLN A 10 27.30 -2.68 -14.83
N PRO A 11 28.58 -2.25 -14.94
CA PRO A 11 29.31 -1.64 -13.82
C PRO A 11 28.61 -0.41 -13.22
N LYS A 12 28.02 0.44 -14.08
CA LYS A 12 27.25 1.62 -13.65
C LYS A 12 26.09 1.24 -12.74
N ARG A 13 25.43 0.12 -13.03
CA ARG A 13 24.23 -0.34 -12.34
C ARG A 13 24.55 -1.01 -11.02
N LEU A 14 25.64 -1.78 -10.98
CA LEU A 14 26.22 -2.29 -9.73
C LEU A 14 26.52 -1.12 -8.78
N ARG A 15 27.16 -0.07 -9.27
CA ARG A 15 27.46 1.12 -8.46
C ARG A 15 26.19 1.81 -7.94
N GLN A 16 25.16 1.95 -8.78
CA GLN A 16 23.88 2.53 -8.37
C GLN A 16 23.18 1.68 -7.30
N GLY A 17 23.18 0.36 -7.46
CA GLY A 17 22.65 -0.58 -6.47
C GLY A 17 23.42 -0.53 -5.15
N ALA A 18 24.75 -0.49 -5.21
CA ALA A 18 25.61 -0.34 -4.03
C ALA A 18 25.31 0.95 -3.26
N LEU A 19 25.20 2.10 -3.96
CA LEU A 19 24.86 3.37 -3.34
C LEU A 19 23.43 3.39 -2.76
N ALA A 20 22.47 2.79 -3.48
CA ALA A 20 21.09 2.66 -3.00
C ALA A 20 21.01 1.78 -1.74
N GLY A 21 21.72 0.65 -1.74
CA GLY A 21 21.84 -0.25 -0.59
C GLY A 21 22.51 0.44 0.59
N LEU A 22 23.61 1.15 0.38
CA LEU A 22 24.29 1.90 1.44
C LEU A 22 23.39 2.98 2.03
N ALA A 23 22.67 3.74 1.20
CA ALA A 23 21.72 4.76 1.68
C ALA A 23 20.61 4.14 2.54
N GLY A 24 20.02 3.03 2.11
CA GLY A 24 19.05 2.28 2.93
C GLY A 24 19.68 1.75 4.22
N GLY A 25 20.90 1.23 4.15
CA GLY A 25 21.65 0.70 5.29
C GLY A 25 22.04 1.76 6.30
N VAL A 26 22.27 3.01 5.88
CA VAL A 26 22.47 4.15 6.80
C VAL A 26 21.18 4.46 7.55
N VAL A 27 20.04 4.50 6.86
CA VAL A 27 18.72 4.74 7.50
C VAL A 27 18.41 3.65 8.52
N PHE A 28 18.58 2.38 8.15
CA PHE A 28 18.31 1.26 9.05
C PHE A 28 19.37 1.15 10.16
N GLY A 29 20.64 1.39 9.84
CA GLY A 29 21.74 1.45 10.81
C GLY A 29 21.52 2.52 11.88
N ALA A 30 21.06 3.71 11.50
CA ALA A 30 20.70 4.77 12.44
C ALA A 30 19.57 4.33 13.37
N ALA A 31 18.51 3.71 12.83
CA ALA A 31 17.44 3.17 13.65
C ALA A 31 17.91 2.07 14.61
N MET A 32 18.83 1.20 14.18
CA MET A 32 19.42 0.18 15.06
C MET A 32 20.29 0.75 16.18
N LEU A 33 20.98 1.89 15.93
CA LEU A 33 21.71 2.61 16.98
C LEU A 33 20.77 3.15 18.04
N GLU A 34 19.62 3.69 17.62
CA GLU A 34 18.63 4.29 18.51
C GLU A 34 17.85 3.24 19.32
N LEU A 35 17.44 2.13 18.68
CA LEU A 35 16.70 1.06 19.35
C LEU A 35 17.58 0.22 20.31
N GLY A 36 18.90 0.22 20.12
CA GLY A 36 19.84 -0.56 20.91
C GLY A 36 19.79 -2.07 20.64
N GLY A 37 20.84 -2.79 21.05
CA GLY A 37 20.90 -4.27 21.03
C GLY A 37 20.99 -4.96 19.66
N ALA A 38 20.54 -4.32 18.58
CA ALA A 38 20.54 -4.90 17.24
C ALA A 38 21.95 -5.01 16.63
N LEU A 39 22.79 -3.99 16.76
CA LEU A 39 24.14 -4.00 16.16
C LEU A 39 25.09 -5.04 16.78
N PRO A 40 25.15 -5.23 18.11
CA PRO A 40 25.90 -6.36 18.68
C PRO A 40 25.38 -7.72 18.19
N THR A 41 24.06 -7.85 17.97
CA THR A 41 23.46 -9.08 17.40
C THR A 41 24.00 -9.37 16.00
N ILE A 42 24.15 -8.33 15.16
CA ILE A 42 24.75 -8.45 13.82
C ILE A 42 26.26 -8.69 13.88
N ALA A 43 26.98 -8.04 14.80
CA ALA A 43 28.42 -8.27 15.02
C ALA A 43 28.71 -9.74 15.39
N GLY A 44 27.78 -10.38 16.09
CA GLY A 44 27.87 -11.79 16.49
C GLY A 44 28.03 -12.76 15.31
N ILE A 45 27.56 -12.39 14.11
CA ILE A 45 27.75 -13.20 12.87
C ILE A 45 29.24 -13.46 12.60
N VAL A 46 30.10 -12.49 12.92
CA VAL A 46 31.56 -12.58 12.75
C VAL A 46 32.28 -12.76 14.09
N ARG A 47 31.58 -13.26 15.11
CA ARG A 47 32.11 -13.51 16.48
C ARG A 47 32.67 -12.25 17.15
N SER A 48 31.99 -11.12 16.97
CA SER A 48 32.31 -9.84 17.63
C SER A 48 31.08 -9.32 18.39
N ASP A 49 31.30 -8.50 19.41
CA ASP A 49 30.28 -7.78 20.17
C ASP A 49 30.36 -6.25 19.95
N LEU A 50 31.36 -5.78 19.20
CA LEU A 50 31.60 -4.37 18.96
C LEU A 50 30.53 -3.77 18.05
N THR A 51 29.83 -2.75 18.54
CA THR A 51 28.83 -1.98 17.77
C THR A 51 29.37 -1.50 16.43
N GLY A 52 30.62 -1.03 16.38
CA GLY A 52 31.26 -0.59 15.14
C GLY A 52 31.47 -1.71 14.11
N VAL A 53 31.78 -2.93 14.56
CA VAL A 53 31.87 -4.11 13.69
C VAL A 53 30.49 -4.50 13.19
N GLY A 54 29.46 -4.46 14.05
CA GLY A 54 28.06 -4.67 13.65
C GLY A 54 27.60 -3.70 12.56
N LEU A 55 27.95 -2.40 12.70
CA LEU A 55 27.63 -1.38 11.70
C LEU A 55 28.34 -1.63 10.36
N LEU A 56 29.62 -2.03 10.39
CA LEU A 56 30.38 -2.37 9.19
C LEU A 56 29.78 -3.60 8.48
N VAL A 57 29.49 -4.68 9.22
CA VAL A 57 28.87 -5.89 8.69
C VAL A 57 27.51 -5.56 8.08
N HIS A 58 26.69 -4.77 8.78
CA HIS A 58 25.41 -4.30 8.25
C HIS A 58 25.59 -3.52 6.94
N ALA A 59 26.51 -2.55 6.88
CA ALA A 59 26.76 -1.74 5.69
C ALA A 59 27.22 -2.59 4.49
N VAL A 60 28.05 -3.62 4.72
CA VAL A 60 28.47 -4.57 3.67
C VAL A 60 27.27 -5.37 3.16
N ILE A 61 26.46 -5.95 4.07
CA ILE A 61 25.25 -6.71 3.71
C ILE A 61 24.26 -5.82 2.94
N SER A 62 23.99 -4.61 3.43
CA SER A 62 23.15 -3.61 2.77
C SER A 62 23.63 -3.26 1.36
N THR A 63 24.94 -3.10 1.18
CA THR A 63 25.52 -2.83 -0.15
C THR A 63 25.27 -3.99 -1.12
N VAL A 64 25.50 -5.22 -0.68
CA VAL A 64 25.28 -6.44 -1.48
C VAL A 64 23.78 -6.60 -1.82
N ILE A 65 22.90 -6.44 -0.84
CA ILE A 65 21.45 -6.50 -1.03
C ILE A 65 20.97 -5.41 -2.01
N GLY A 66 21.50 -4.19 -1.91
CA GLY A 66 21.17 -3.11 -2.84
C GLY A 66 21.62 -3.38 -4.28
N VAL A 67 22.78 -4.03 -4.47
CA VAL A 67 23.23 -4.51 -5.78
C VAL A 67 22.25 -5.52 -6.38
N PHE A 68 21.80 -6.50 -5.58
CA PHE A 68 20.80 -7.47 -6.03
C PHE A 68 19.45 -6.80 -6.36
N PHE A 69 19.00 -5.85 -5.54
CA PHE A 69 17.77 -5.10 -5.81
C PHE A 69 17.83 -4.35 -7.14
N ALA A 70 18.94 -3.65 -7.38
CA ALA A 70 19.18 -3.03 -8.67
C ALA A 70 19.09 -4.10 -9.75
N GLU A 71 19.76 -5.24 -9.63
CA GLU A 71 19.74 -6.23 -10.69
C GLU A 71 18.37 -6.88 -10.95
N ILE A 72 17.58 -7.19 -9.92
CA ILE A 72 16.21 -7.74 -10.09
C ILE A 72 15.28 -6.75 -10.79
N THR A 73 15.48 -5.45 -10.56
CA THR A 73 14.71 -4.40 -11.24
C THR A 73 15.23 -4.11 -12.65
N ARG A 74 16.18 -4.89 -13.20
CA ARG A 74 16.73 -4.70 -14.56
C ARG A 74 15.66 -4.79 -15.62
N GLY A 75 15.70 -3.86 -16.57
CA GLY A 75 14.78 -3.85 -17.70
C GLY A 75 13.33 -3.53 -17.35
N ARG A 76 12.96 -3.50 -16.07
CA ARG A 76 11.66 -3.01 -15.62
C ARG A 76 11.65 -1.50 -15.81
N ARG A 77 10.84 -1.00 -16.74
CA ARG A 77 10.60 0.45 -16.94
C ARG A 77 9.71 1.02 -15.81
N ALA A 78 10.05 0.73 -14.57
CA ALA A 78 9.35 1.22 -13.38
C ALA A 78 9.61 2.72 -13.18
N GLY A 79 8.60 3.48 -12.78
CA GLY A 79 8.78 4.85 -12.32
C GLY A 79 9.40 4.88 -10.91
N PRO A 80 9.79 6.06 -10.43
CA PRO A 80 10.39 6.21 -9.10
C PRO A 80 9.44 5.74 -7.99
N GLY A 81 8.14 6.03 -8.10
CA GLY A 81 7.14 5.55 -7.15
C GLY A 81 6.99 4.02 -7.15
N GLU A 82 7.00 3.37 -8.32
CA GLU A 82 6.97 1.91 -8.38
C GLU A 82 8.23 1.29 -7.78
N LEU A 83 9.41 1.90 -7.98
CA LEU A 83 10.66 1.44 -7.38
C LEU A 83 10.64 1.54 -5.86
N VAL A 84 10.00 2.56 -5.28
CA VAL A 84 9.79 2.64 -3.83
C VAL A 84 8.94 1.47 -3.33
N PHE A 85 7.80 1.18 -3.97
CA PHE A 85 6.96 0.05 -3.55
C PHE A 85 7.63 -1.31 -3.76
N TRP A 86 8.37 -1.50 -4.86
CA TRP A 86 9.21 -2.68 -5.05
C TRP A 86 10.31 -2.78 -3.99
N GLY A 87 10.88 -1.64 -3.59
CA GLY A 87 11.85 -1.56 -2.52
C GLY A 87 11.27 -2.00 -1.18
N ILE A 88 10.10 -1.51 -0.80
CA ILE A 88 9.39 -1.94 0.43
C ILE A 88 9.10 -3.45 0.39
N ALA A 89 8.60 -3.96 -0.74
CA ALA A 89 8.34 -5.39 -0.92
C ALA A 89 9.63 -6.21 -0.77
N TYR A 90 10.73 -5.71 -1.33
CA TYR A 90 12.05 -6.33 -1.23
C TYR A 90 12.62 -6.25 0.19
N GLY A 91 12.37 -5.17 0.92
CA GLY A 91 12.68 -5.03 2.34
C GLY A 91 11.94 -6.08 3.16
N ALA A 92 10.62 -6.22 2.99
CA ALA A 92 9.83 -7.24 3.67
C ALA A 92 10.31 -8.67 3.34
N LEU A 93 10.69 -8.93 2.08
CA LEU A 93 11.30 -10.20 1.69
C LEU A 93 12.60 -10.46 2.48
N TRP A 94 13.47 -9.46 2.62
CA TRP A 94 14.71 -9.59 3.40
C TRP A 94 14.49 -9.59 4.91
N TRP A 95 13.39 -9.05 5.42
CA TRP A 95 13.02 -9.25 6.82
C TRP A 95 12.68 -10.73 7.07
N LEU A 96 11.85 -11.34 6.21
CA LEU A 96 11.52 -12.76 6.31
C LEU A 96 12.75 -13.65 6.11
N LEU A 97 13.51 -13.40 5.04
CA LEU A 97 14.68 -14.20 4.69
C LEU A 97 15.87 -13.92 5.63
N GLY A 98 16.18 -12.65 5.89
CA GLY A 98 17.32 -12.22 6.68
C GLY A 98 17.07 -12.35 8.17
N ALA A 99 16.16 -11.53 8.72
CA ALA A 99 15.96 -11.41 10.16
C ALA A 99 15.31 -12.66 10.78
N LEU A 100 14.26 -13.21 10.17
CA LEU A 100 13.54 -14.37 10.72
C LEU A 100 14.15 -15.73 10.36
N THR A 101 14.96 -15.82 9.32
CA THR A 101 15.44 -17.12 8.80
C THR A 101 16.96 -17.24 8.83
N LEU A 102 17.69 -16.41 8.09
CA LEU A 102 19.15 -16.54 7.96
C LEU A 102 19.89 -16.15 9.23
N LEU A 103 19.47 -15.11 9.94
CA LEU A 103 20.13 -14.65 11.16
C LEU A 103 20.14 -15.73 12.25
N PRO A 104 19.02 -16.39 12.61
CA PRO A 104 19.03 -17.54 13.52
C PRO A 104 19.99 -18.65 13.05
N ILE A 105 19.92 -19.04 11.77
CA ILE A 105 20.78 -20.09 11.21
C ILE A 105 22.27 -19.74 11.35
N LEU A 106 22.65 -18.49 11.04
CA LEU A 106 24.03 -18.02 11.17
C LEU A 106 24.52 -17.97 12.62
N ARG A 107 23.60 -17.92 13.59
CA ARG A 107 23.89 -17.99 15.04
C ARG A 107 23.83 -19.42 15.59
N GLY A 108 23.49 -20.42 14.77
CA GLY A 108 23.32 -21.80 15.20
C GLY A 108 21.96 -22.07 15.87
N GLU A 109 21.01 -21.16 15.73
CA GLU A 109 19.63 -21.27 16.20
C GLU A 109 18.71 -21.78 15.07
N GLN A 110 17.55 -22.36 15.41
CA GLN A 110 16.55 -22.75 14.41
C GLN A 110 15.67 -21.54 14.02
N PRO A 111 15.27 -21.38 12.75
CA PRO A 111 14.29 -20.38 12.36
C PRO A 111 12.97 -20.56 13.13
N ASP A 112 12.40 -19.46 13.61
CA ASP A 112 11.06 -19.43 14.22
C ASP A 112 10.17 -18.40 13.50
N TRP A 113 9.06 -18.89 12.96
CA TRP A 113 8.03 -18.08 12.28
C TRP A 113 6.73 -18.02 13.08
N SER A 114 6.78 -18.35 14.37
CA SER A 114 5.66 -18.17 15.30
C SER A 114 5.23 -16.70 15.38
N LEU A 115 3.98 -16.47 15.78
CA LEU A 115 3.48 -15.11 16.01
C LEU A 115 4.35 -14.35 17.02
N HIS A 116 4.81 -15.03 18.08
CA HIS A 116 5.69 -14.44 19.08
C HIS A 116 7.01 -13.93 18.46
N SER A 117 7.66 -14.75 17.63
CA SER A 117 8.90 -14.34 16.94
C SER A 117 8.66 -13.24 15.91
N VAL A 118 7.54 -13.25 15.21
CA VAL A 118 7.14 -12.15 14.31
C VAL A 118 6.97 -10.84 15.09
N GLN A 119 6.33 -10.87 16.25
CA GLN A 119 6.14 -9.71 17.13
C GLN A 119 7.46 -9.21 17.72
N ALA A 120 8.33 -10.11 18.16
CA ALA A 120 9.67 -9.78 18.66
C ALA A 120 10.53 -9.13 17.56
N ALA A 121 10.42 -9.61 16.32
CA ALA A 121 11.14 -9.09 15.17
C ALA A 121 10.48 -7.85 14.53
N PHE A 122 9.35 -7.37 15.05
CA PHE A 122 8.61 -6.22 14.49
C PHE A 122 9.44 -4.94 14.33
N PRO A 123 10.35 -4.56 15.26
CA PRO A 123 11.19 -3.39 15.05
C PRO A 123 12.07 -3.51 13.81
N SER A 124 12.60 -4.72 13.58
CA SER A 124 13.41 -4.98 12.40
C SER A 124 12.58 -4.98 11.11
N LEU A 125 11.27 -5.31 11.16
CA LEU A 125 10.37 -5.18 10.01
C LEU A 125 10.35 -3.73 9.54
N ILE A 126 10.06 -2.77 10.44
CA ILE A 126 10.02 -1.35 10.09
C ILE A 126 11.36 -0.88 9.52
N GLY A 127 12.47 -1.33 10.10
CA GLY A 127 13.80 -1.06 9.58
C GLY A 127 14.07 -1.59 8.17
N HIS A 128 13.61 -2.80 7.85
CA HIS A 128 13.71 -3.37 6.50
C HIS A 128 12.78 -2.67 5.51
N LEU A 129 11.56 -2.27 5.92
CA LEU A 129 10.65 -1.48 5.07
C LEU A 129 11.28 -0.11 4.75
N ALA A 130 11.88 0.55 5.74
CA ALA A 130 12.60 1.82 5.56
C ALA A 130 13.85 1.66 4.67
N TYR A 131 14.66 0.63 4.90
CA TYR A 131 15.78 0.25 4.04
C TYR A 131 15.33 0.12 2.58
N GLY A 132 14.28 -0.67 2.35
CA GLY A 132 13.73 -0.94 1.04
C GLY A 132 13.17 0.30 0.35
N ALA A 133 12.38 1.10 1.06
CA ALA A 133 11.84 2.36 0.56
C ALA A 133 12.96 3.32 0.12
N THR A 134 14.00 3.47 0.93
CA THR A 134 15.15 4.34 0.63
C THR A 134 15.96 3.81 -0.56
N ALA A 135 16.26 2.51 -0.62
CA ALA A 135 16.95 1.91 -1.76
C ALA A 135 16.15 2.09 -3.07
N GLY A 136 14.84 1.90 -3.01
CA GLY A 136 13.90 2.17 -4.10
C GLY A 136 13.90 3.63 -4.55
N ALA A 137 13.84 4.57 -3.60
CA ALA A 137 13.88 6.00 -3.87
C ALA A 137 15.20 6.43 -4.53
N VAL A 138 16.35 6.00 -3.99
CA VAL A 138 17.68 6.35 -4.51
C VAL A 138 17.90 5.77 -5.92
N LEU A 139 17.50 4.51 -6.14
CA LEU A 139 17.55 3.93 -7.48
C LEU A 139 16.60 4.65 -8.45
N GLY A 140 15.42 5.05 -7.96
CA GLY A 140 14.48 5.91 -8.65
C GLY A 140 15.12 7.23 -9.08
N ILE A 141 15.81 7.93 -8.17
CA ILE A 141 16.54 9.17 -8.45
C ILE A 141 17.59 8.96 -9.54
N PHE A 142 18.37 7.86 -9.49
CA PHE A 142 19.35 7.58 -10.54
C PHE A 142 18.72 7.33 -11.92
N GLY A 143 17.55 6.69 -11.96
CA GLY A 143 16.77 6.52 -13.19
C GLY A 143 16.06 7.81 -13.65
N TYR A 144 15.73 8.68 -12.69
CA TYR A 144 14.97 9.92 -12.87
C TYR A 144 15.86 11.11 -13.24
N ALA A 145 17.11 11.17 -12.77
CA ALA A 145 18.10 12.18 -13.11
C ALA A 145 18.39 12.22 -14.63
N ALA A 146 18.20 11.10 -15.32
CA ALA A 146 18.24 11.03 -16.79
C ALA A 146 16.98 11.63 -17.48
N ARG A 147 15.96 12.01 -16.72
CA ARG A 147 14.64 12.52 -17.17
C ARG A 147 14.22 13.82 -16.46
N ALA A 148 15.14 14.48 -15.76
CA ALA A 148 14.90 15.50 -14.71
C ALA A 148 14.17 16.80 -15.11
N GLY A 149 13.74 16.97 -16.37
CA GLY A 149 12.96 18.13 -16.82
C GLY A 149 11.43 18.01 -16.66
N GLN A 150 10.90 17.08 -15.85
CA GLN A 150 9.49 16.65 -15.95
C GLN A 150 8.57 16.95 -14.75
N ILE A 151 9.07 17.40 -13.58
CA ILE A 151 8.19 17.80 -12.47
C ILE A 151 7.75 19.25 -12.67
N LYS A 152 6.56 19.43 -13.25
CA LYS A 152 5.94 20.76 -13.38
C LYS A 152 5.52 21.26 -11.99
N GLY A 153 5.78 22.53 -11.66
CA GLY A 153 5.33 23.14 -10.39
C GLY A 153 3.83 22.97 -10.12
N GLY A 154 3.00 23.02 -11.17
CA GLY A 154 1.56 22.75 -11.07
C GLY A 154 1.21 21.32 -10.62
N ALA A 155 2.06 20.31 -10.88
CA ALA A 155 1.87 18.98 -10.34
C ALA A 155 2.14 18.94 -8.82
N LEU A 156 3.19 19.61 -8.35
CA LEU A 156 3.49 19.69 -6.91
C LEU A 156 2.40 20.46 -6.15
N LEU A 157 1.91 21.57 -6.70
CA LEU A 157 0.83 22.35 -6.09
C LEU A 157 -0.45 21.52 -5.94
N ARG A 158 -0.89 20.86 -7.03
CA ARG A 158 -2.08 19.97 -6.97
C ARG A 158 -1.88 18.83 -5.97
N GLY A 159 -0.66 18.28 -5.90
CA GLY A 159 -0.29 17.28 -4.90
C GLY A 159 -0.44 17.80 -3.48
N ALA A 160 0.20 18.91 -3.17
CA ALA A 160 0.15 19.55 -1.85
C ALA A 160 -1.28 19.90 -1.44
N LEU A 161 -2.10 20.46 -2.34
CA LEU A 161 -3.52 20.76 -2.08
C LEU A 161 -4.33 19.48 -1.79
N ALA A 162 -4.15 18.44 -2.60
CA ALA A 162 -4.81 17.15 -2.36
C ALA A 162 -4.42 16.54 -1.02
N GLY A 163 -3.13 16.64 -0.66
CA GLY A 163 -2.63 16.17 0.62
C GLY A 163 -3.15 16.97 1.81
N VAL A 164 -3.19 18.30 1.72
CA VAL A 164 -3.80 19.18 2.74
C VAL A 164 -5.26 18.81 2.99
N LEU A 165 -6.06 18.65 1.93
CA LEU A 165 -7.46 18.27 2.05
C LEU A 165 -7.64 16.88 2.66
N ALA A 166 -6.85 15.90 2.21
CA ALA A 166 -6.92 14.54 2.73
C ALA A 166 -6.52 14.46 4.22
N TRP A 167 -5.47 15.17 4.61
CA TRP A 167 -5.01 15.19 6.01
C TRP A 167 -5.95 16.00 6.91
N SER A 168 -6.56 17.07 6.39
CA SER A 168 -7.61 17.81 7.11
C SER A 168 -8.81 16.92 7.41
N ALA A 169 -9.23 16.09 6.44
CA ALA A 169 -10.30 15.13 6.64
C ALA A 169 -9.93 14.09 7.73
N LEU A 170 -8.69 13.59 7.71
CA LEU A 170 -8.18 12.68 8.74
C LEU A 170 -8.20 13.34 10.13
N THR A 171 -7.66 14.55 10.26
CA THR A 171 -7.65 15.29 11.53
C THR A 171 -9.06 15.49 12.06
N LEU A 172 -10.03 15.84 11.21
CA LEU A 172 -11.45 15.97 11.60
C LEU A 172 -12.03 14.66 12.11
N VAL A 173 -11.75 13.54 11.45
CA VAL A 173 -12.24 12.22 11.87
C VAL A 173 -11.64 11.85 13.23
N LEU A 174 -10.33 12.05 13.42
CA LEU A 174 -9.66 11.77 14.68
C LEU A 174 -10.18 12.68 15.82
N GLU A 175 -10.39 13.97 15.56
CA GLU A 175 -10.98 14.92 16.54
C GLU A 175 -12.40 14.49 16.96
N ARG A 176 -13.25 14.11 16.00
CA ARG A 176 -14.65 13.72 16.29
C ARG A 176 -14.79 12.35 16.94
N SER A 177 -13.81 11.47 16.75
CA SER A 177 -13.83 10.10 17.28
C SER A 177 -13.09 9.94 18.60
N GLY A 178 -12.40 10.98 19.08
CA GLY A 178 -11.60 10.91 20.31
C GLY A 178 -10.29 10.14 20.15
N LEU A 179 -9.88 9.80 18.93
CA LEU A 179 -8.74 8.92 18.64
C LEU A 179 -7.37 9.63 18.56
N LEU A 180 -7.29 10.92 18.88
CA LEU A 180 -6.07 11.71 18.66
C LEU A 180 -4.91 11.29 19.53
N GLU A 181 -5.16 11.03 20.81
CA GLU A 181 -4.13 10.59 21.75
C GLU A 181 -3.58 9.23 21.34
N GLU A 182 -4.46 8.26 21.05
CA GLU A 182 -4.06 6.93 20.55
C GLU A 182 -3.30 7.02 19.22
N ALA A 183 -3.71 7.93 18.33
CA ALA A 183 -3.05 8.16 17.05
C ALA A 183 -1.71 8.91 17.18
N GLY A 184 -1.29 9.32 18.38
CA GLY A 184 -0.02 10.01 18.63
C GLY A 184 -0.03 11.50 18.24
N PHE A 185 -1.21 12.11 18.09
CA PHE A 185 -1.37 13.53 17.79
C PHE A 185 -1.68 14.33 19.07
N GLY A 186 -0.65 14.56 19.88
CA GLY A 186 -0.72 15.40 21.08
C GLY A 186 -0.76 16.90 20.80
N GLY A 187 -0.91 17.70 21.86
CA GLY A 187 -0.85 19.17 21.82
C GLY A 187 -2.21 19.87 21.66
N THR A 188 -2.17 21.21 21.55
CA THR A 188 -3.39 22.02 21.40
C THR A 188 -4.04 21.81 20.04
N SER A 189 -5.35 22.05 19.91
CA SER A 189 -6.07 21.92 18.62
C SER A 189 -5.37 22.72 17.51
N ALA A 190 -4.99 23.97 17.76
CA ALA A 190 -4.24 24.78 16.80
C ALA A 190 -2.94 24.12 16.33
N THR A 191 -2.15 23.55 17.26
CA THR A 191 -0.90 22.86 16.94
C THR A 191 -1.14 21.63 16.08
N ARG A 192 -2.16 20.82 16.42
CA ARG A 192 -2.54 19.63 15.65
C ARG A 192 -2.95 19.97 14.23
N TRP A 193 -3.71 21.04 14.05
CA TRP A 193 -4.12 21.52 12.73
C TRP A 193 -2.94 22.02 11.90
N VAL A 194 -2.04 22.82 12.48
CA VAL A 194 -0.82 23.28 11.79
C VAL A 194 0.06 22.10 11.36
N ILE A 195 0.33 21.16 12.26
CA ILE A 195 1.10 19.95 11.95
C ILE A 195 0.39 19.14 10.87
N GLY A 196 -0.92 18.93 10.97
CA GLY A 196 -1.71 18.19 9.99
C GLY A 196 -1.66 18.82 8.60
N LEU A 197 -1.73 20.14 8.49
CA LEU A 197 -1.60 20.85 7.20
C LEU A 197 -0.20 20.70 6.60
N LEU A 198 0.85 20.81 7.42
CA LEU A 198 2.24 20.64 6.97
C LEU A 198 2.51 19.20 6.51
N LEU A 199 2.10 18.21 7.30
CA LEU A 199 2.21 16.80 6.95
C LEU A 199 1.40 16.47 5.69
N GLY A 200 0.19 17.01 5.57
CA GLY A 200 -0.64 16.87 4.38
C GLY A 200 0.04 17.45 3.14
N ALA A 201 0.58 18.66 3.22
CA ALA A 201 1.29 19.29 2.11
C ALA A 201 2.54 18.47 1.69
N LEU A 202 3.33 17.99 2.66
CA LEU A 202 4.50 17.14 2.42
C LEU A 202 4.12 15.79 1.81
N ALA A 203 3.09 15.12 2.35
CA ALA A 203 2.58 13.86 1.83
C ALA A 203 2.09 14.01 0.38
N GLY A 204 1.33 15.07 0.10
CA GLY A 204 0.82 15.39 -1.23
C GLY A 204 1.91 15.74 -2.23
N GLY A 205 2.85 16.60 -1.85
CA GLY A 205 4.01 16.96 -2.66
C GLY A 205 4.91 15.75 -2.95
N GLY A 206 5.16 14.91 -1.94
CA GLY A 206 5.89 13.65 -2.08
C GLY A 206 5.24 12.69 -3.08
N TYR A 207 3.91 12.53 -3.02
CA TYR A 207 3.19 11.69 -3.98
C TYR A 207 3.32 12.26 -5.39
N ALA A 208 3.13 13.57 -5.57
CA ALA A 208 3.28 14.23 -6.86
C ALA A 208 4.72 14.16 -7.40
N ALA A 209 5.75 14.14 -6.55
CA ALA A 209 7.13 13.94 -6.98
C ALA A 209 7.38 12.50 -7.47
N LEU A 210 6.79 11.51 -6.79
CA LEU A 210 6.86 10.10 -7.21
C LEU A 210 6.00 9.82 -8.46
N TYR A 211 4.89 10.54 -8.62
CA TYR A 211 3.92 10.36 -9.70
C TYR A 211 3.52 11.70 -10.38
N PRO A 212 4.45 12.40 -11.07
CA PRO A 212 4.18 13.75 -11.62
C PRO A 212 3.12 13.78 -12.71
N ARG A 213 2.85 12.62 -13.32
CA ARG A 213 1.80 12.41 -14.31
C ARG A 213 0.98 11.21 -13.85
N PRO A 214 -0.18 11.42 -13.20
CA PRO A 214 -1.00 10.33 -12.68
C PRO A 214 -1.69 9.56 -13.82
N ARG A 215 -0.92 8.81 -14.61
CA ARG A 215 -1.43 7.98 -15.70
C ARG A 215 -1.83 6.61 -15.15
N GLY A 216 -3.00 6.11 -15.58
CA GLY A 216 -3.48 4.77 -15.23
C GLY A 216 -4.94 4.75 -14.76
N ALA A 217 -5.52 3.55 -14.65
CA ALA A 217 -6.89 3.38 -14.18
C ALA A 217 -7.07 3.85 -12.73
N THR A 218 -8.29 4.26 -12.40
CA THR A 218 -8.66 4.74 -11.06
C THR A 218 -8.50 3.65 -10.01
N GLY A 219 -8.87 2.39 -10.30
CA GLY A 219 -8.74 1.26 -9.38
C GLY A 219 -7.32 1.06 -8.84
N PRO A 220 -6.32 0.79 -9.70
CA PRO A 220 -4.91 0.75 -9.30
C PRO A 220 -4.42 2.04 -8.63
N GLY A 221 -5.00 3.19 -8.98
CA GLY A 221 -4.75 4.47 -8.31
C GLY A 221 -5.12 4.43 -6.83
N LEU A 222 -6.30 3.93 -6.49
CA LEU A 222 -6.74 3.81 -5.10
C LEU A 222 -5.85 2.85 -4.30
N VAL A 223 -5.47 1.72 -4.89
CA VAL A 223 -4.54 0.76 -4.24
C VAL A 223 -3.15 1.37 -4.03
N ARG A 224 -2.66 2.19 -4.97
CA ARG A 224 -1.44 3.00 -4.73
C ARG A 224 -1.63 3.97 -3.58
N GLY A 225 -2.81 4.59 -3.46
CA GLY A 225 -3.14 5.46 -2.33
C GLY A 225 -3.08 4.71 -1.00
N LEU A 226 -3.61 3.49 -0.95
CA LEU A 226 -3.51 2.62 0.23
C LEU A 226 -2.05 2.31 0.59
N ALA A 227 -1.25 1.85 -0.38
CA ALA A 227 0.17 1.58 -0.20
C ALA A 227 0.98 2.83 0.20
N TYR A 228 0.64 3.98 -0.38
CA TYR A 228 1.28 5.25 -0.02
C TYR A 228 0.90 5.71 1.38
N GLY A 229 -0.36 5.54 1.79
CA GLY A 229 -0.79 5.74 3.18
C GLY A 229 0.01 4.86 4.15
N PHE A 230 0.25 3.59 3.80
CA PHE A 230 1.08 2.71 4.63
C PHE A 230 2.53 3.20 4.73
N LEU A 231 3.11 3.63 3.61
CA LEU A 231 4.43 4.27 3.59
C LEU A 231 4.47 5.48 4.54
N LEU A 232 3.51 6.40 4.41
CA LEU A 232 3.41 7.58 5.27
C LEU A 232 3.24 7.21 6.74
N TRP A 233 2.49 6.16 7.05
CA TRP A 233 2.29 5.71 8.43
C TRP A 233 3.62 5.30 9.08
N PHE A 234 4.40 4.39 8.48
CA PHE A 234 5.64 3.99 9.12
C PHE A 234 6.74 5.06 9.05
N THR A 235 6.76 5.92 8.03
CA THR A 235 7.76 7.01 7.94
C THR A 235 7.44 8.21 8.80
N LEU A 236 6.18 8.65 8.84
CA LEU A 236 5.76 9.85 9.56
C LEU A 236 5.27 9.48 10.96
N ALA A 237 4.24 8.65 11.06
CA ALA A 237 3.56 8.36 12.32
C ALA A 237 4.41 7.50 13.28
N LEU A 238 5.20 6.55 12.75
CA LEU A 238 6.07 5.70 13.59
C LEU A 238 7.53 6.15 13.67
N SER A 239 7.98 7.11 12.86
CA SER A 239 9.41 7.47 12.83
C SER A 239 9.64 8.97 13.00
N ILE A 240 9.29 9.79 12.01
CA ILE A 240 9.64 11.21 12.02
C ILE A 240 8.93 11.99 13.14
N VAL A 241 7.60 11.80 13.30
CA VAL A 241 6.84 12.55 14.31
C VAL A 241 7.30 12.22 15.74
N PRO A 242 7.43 10.94 16.15
CA PRO A 242 7.96 10.59 17.47
C PRO A 242 9.38 11.12 17.73
N VAL A 243 10.28 11.01 16.74
CA VAL A 243 11.66 11.52 16.87
C VAL A 243 11.68 13.04 17.06
N LEU A 244 10.86 13.78 16.30
CA LEU A 244 10.75 15.24 16.46
C LEU A 244 10.10 15.64 17.79
N ALA A 245 9.24 14.79 18.36
CA ALA A 245 8.64 14.98 19.67
C ALA A 245 9.58 14.62 20.83
N GLY A 246 10.72 13.96 20.56
CA GLY A 246 11.66 13.49 21.57
C GLY A 246 11.32 12.12 22.17
N ASP A 247 10.34 11.39 21.60
CA ASP A 247 9.90 10.06 22.05
C ASP A 247 10.83 8.92 21.56
N GLY A 248 11.77 9.24 20.67
CA GLY A 248 12.60 8.27 19.94
C GLY A 248 11.79 7.45 18.92
N LEU A 249 12.30 6.26 18.55
CA LEU A 249 11.62 5.34 17.62
C LEU A 249 10.74 4.32 18.37
N PRO A 250 9.40 4.46 18.35
CA PRO A 250 8.47 3.52 19.01
C PRO A 250 8.25 2.25 18.19
N TRP A 251 9.32 1.66 17.65
CA TRP A 251 9.23 0.48 16.79
C TRP A 251 9.10 -0.82 17.57
N ALA A 252 9.41 -0.83 18.88
CA ALA A 252 9.09 -1.95 19.77
C ALA A 252 7.57 -2.23 19.74
N ILE A 253 7.18 -3.51 19.66
CA ILE A 253 5.77 -3.89 19.46
C ILE A 253 4.84 -3.26 20.52
N GLY A 254 5.28 -3.20 21.78
CA GLY A 254 4.52 -2.57 22.86
C GLY A 254 4.31 -1.06 22.69
N ALA A 255 5.28 -0.35 22.11
CA ALA A 255 5.19 1.09 21.83
C ALA A 255 4.49 1.40 20.49
N ALA A 256 4.52 0.45 19.55
CA ALA A 256 3.87 0.56 18.25
C ALA A 256 2.37 0.26 18.31
N ARG A 257 1.94 -0.66 19.19
CA ARG A 257 0.54 -1.12 19.30
C ARG A 257 -0.46 0.03 19.55
N PRO A 258 -0.25 0.98 20.48
CA PRO A 258 -1.16 2.11 20.65
C PRO A 258 -1.29 2.95 19.37
N ARG A 259 -0.17 3.15 18.66
CA ARG A 259 -0.13 3.94 17.41
C ARG A 259 -0.80 3.24 16.23
N ALA A 260 -1.19 1.97 16.35
CA ALA A 260 -2.01 1.28 15.35
C ALA A 260 -3.34 2.01 15.09
N ALA A 261 -3.85 2.79 16.05
CA ALA A 261 -5.06 3.60 15.89
C ALA A 261 -5.00 4.61 14.73
N SER A 262 -3.79 5.09 14.39
CA SER A 262 -3.61 6.00 13.25
C SER A 262 -3.58 5.27 11.90
N LEU A 263 -3.28 3.96 11.86
CA LEU A 263 -3.04 3.23 10.62
C LEU A 263 -4.26 3.25 9.68
N PRO A 264 -5.48 2.86 10.09
CA PRO A 264 -6.67 2.94 9.23
C PRO A 264 -6.89 4.34 8.65
N GLY A 265 -6.75 5.37 9.49
CA GLY A 265 -6.94 6.76 9.09
C GLY A 265 -5.93 7.23 8.05
N VAL A 266 -4.63 6.94 8.26
CA VAL A 266 -3.57 7.32 7.32
C VAL A 266 -3.68 6.54 6.00
N LEU A 267 -4.09 5.26 6.05
CA LEU A 267 -4.41 4.47 4.85
C LEU A 267 -5.52 5.14 4.02
N LEU A 268 -6.63 5.52 4.65
CA LEU A 268 -7.74 6.21 3.97
C LEU A 268 -7.36 7.61 3.49
N ALA A 269 -6.53 8.34 4.25
CA ALA A 269 -6.00 9.64 3.83
C ALA A 269 -5.13 9.49 2.56
N GLY A 270 -4.32 8.43 2.46
CA GLY A 270 -3.57 8.10 1.25
C GLY A 270 -4.48 7.84 0.05
N VAL A 271 -5.56 7.07 0.23
CA VAL A 271 -6.58 6.82 -0.81
C VAL A 271 -7.24 8.12 -1.27
N LEU A 272 -7.67 8.95 -0.33
CA LEU A 272 -8.32 10.24 -0.59
C LEU A 272 -7.37 11.22 -1.29
N LEU A 273 -6.12 11.31 -0.85
CA LEU A 273 -5.06 12.12 -1.47
C LEU A 273 -4.91 11.77 -2.95
N VAL A 274 -4.80 10.48 -3.27
CA VAL A 274 -4.63 10.06 -4.67
C VAL A 274 -5.88 10.31 -5.50
N ALA A 275 -7.07 10.10 -4.93
CA ALA A 275 -8.32 10.41 -5.61
C ALA A 275 -8.42 11.91 -5.94
N LEU A 276 -8.17 12.80 -4.96
CA LEU A 276 -8.17 14.25 -5.12
C LEU A 276 -7.09 14.72 -6.10
N TYR A 277 -5.87 14.19 -5.98
CA TYR A 277 -4.77 14.55 -6.86
C TYR A 277 -5.08 14.22 -8.33
N ARG A 278 -5.70 13.06 -8.57
CA ARG A 278 -6.16 12.66 -9.90
C ARG A 278 -7.28 13.55 -10.40
N TRP A 279 -8.23 13.90 -9.54
CA TRP A 279 -9.33 14.79 -9.88
C TRP A 279 -8.83 16.18 -10.28
N PHE A 280 -7.99 16.81 -9.45
CA PHE A 280 -7.33 18.08 -9.79
C PHE A 280 -6.47 17.97 -11.05
N SER A 281 -5.82 16.83 -11.25
CA SER A 281 -5.02 16.61 -12.45
C SER A 281 -5.84 16.53 -13.72
N GLY A 282 -7.00 15.86 -13.67
CA GLY A 282 -7.97 15.80 -14.75
C GLY A 282 -8.57 17.17 -15.08
N LEU A 283 -9.01 17.92 -14.07
CA LEU A 283 -9.54 19.27 -14.25
C LEU A 283 -8.51 20.20 -14.92
N ALA A 284 -7.26 20.17 -14.45
CA ALA A 284 -6.21 21.00 -15.05
C ALA A 284 -5.92 20.59 -16.51
N GLY A 285 -5.97 19.30 -16.83
CA GLY A 285 -5.83 18.83 -18.22
C GLY A 285 -6.96 19.38 -19.11
N THR A 286 -8.21 19.35 -18.63
CA THR A 286 -9.37 19.84 -19.40
C THR A 286 -9.39 21.36 -19.60
N PHE A 287 -8.86 22.14 -18.65
CA PHE A 287 -8.91 23.60 -18.71
C PHE A 287 -7.67 24.24 -19.34
N PHE A 288 -6.52 23.55 -19.38
CA PHE A 288 -5.24 24.17 -19.72
C PHE A 288 -4.38 23.41 -20.76
N GLU A 289 -4.75 22.20 -21.19
CA GLU A 289 -4.03 21.46 -22.24
C GLU A 289 -4.96 21.24 -23.44
N ASP A 290 -4.64 21.82 -24.61
CA ASP A 290 -5.35 21.64 -25.90
C ASP A 290 -5.09 20.24 -26.53
N ASP A 291 -4.66 19.26 -25.75
CA ASP A 291 -4.32 17.93 -26.25
C ASP A 291 -5.59 17.06 -26.36
N VAL A 292 -6.33 17.27 -27.45
CA VAL A 292 -7.57 16.54 -27.79
C VAL A 292 -7.29 15.05 -28.12
N SER A 293 -6.03 14.62 -28.11
CA SER A 293 -5.65 13.23 -28.43
C SER A 293 -6.14 12.19 -27.42
N GLU A 294 -6.46 12.60 -26.18
CA GLU A 294 -7.04 11.71 -25.15
C GLU A 294 -8.58 11.70 -25.12
N LEU A 295 -9.26 12.67 -25.75
CA LEU A 295 -10.73 12.76 -25.80
C LEU A 295 -11.39 11.85 -26.86
N ALA A 296 -10.59 11.17 -27.68
CA ALA A 296 -11.06 10.39 -28.83
C ALA A 296 -11.38 8.91 -28.54
N ASP A 297 -10.99 8.35 -27.39
CA ASP A 297 -11.25 6.93 -27.11
C ASP A 297 -12.54 6.74 -26.25
N GLU A 298 -13.67 6.67 -26.96
CA GLU A 298 -14.74 5.66 -26.74
C GLU A 298 -15.96 6.04 -25.86
N GLY A 299 -17.17 5.80 -26.41
CA GLY A 299 -18.47 6.17 -25.83
C GLY A 299 -18.69 5.70 -24.37
N VAL A 300 -18.87 6.69 -23.50
CA VAL A 300 -18.94 6.61 -22.03
C VAL A 300 -20.09 5.71 -21.51
N GLY A 301 -21.19 5.57 -22.26
CA GLY A 301 -22.40 4.88 -21.78
C GLY A 301 -22.31 3.35 -21.76
N SER A 302 -22.13 2.70 -22.92
CA SER A 302 -22.37 1.25 -23.05
C SER A 302 -21.30 0.36 -22.40
N ARG A 303 -20.09 0.88 -22.18
CA ARG A 303 -19.00 0.13 -21.53
C ARG A 303 -19.00 0.30 -20.02
N ALA A 304 -19.32 1.50 -19.51
CA ALA A 304 -19.48 1.73 -18.08
C ALA A 304 -20.66 0.90 -17.54
N LEU A 305 -21.78 0.83 -18.26
CA LEU A 305 -22.93 -0.01 -17.92
C LEU A 305 -22.58 -1.50 -17.88
N ARG A 306 -21.75 -1.99 -18.82
CA ARG A 306 -21.26 -3.39 -18.80
C ARG A 306 -20.33 -3.66 -17.62
N GLY A 307 -19.44 -2.72 -17.29
CA GLY A 307 -18.57 -2.81 -16.12
C GLY A 307 -19.39 -2.84 -14.82
N LEU A 308 -20.40 -1.98 -14.71
CA LEU A 308 -21.36 -1.96 -13.60
C LEU A 308 -22.08 -3.31 -13.46
N GLY A 309 -22.67 -3.83 -14.54
CA GLY A 309 -23.42 -5.09 -14.52
C GLY A 309 -22.55 -6.29 -14.15
N ARG A 310 -21.35 -6.41 -14.73
CA ARG A 310 -20.41 -7.50 -14.40
C ARG A 310 -19.87 -7.37 -12.98
N GLY A 311 -19.57 -6.14 -12.56
CA GLY A 311 -19.18 -5.84 -11.20
C GLY A 311 -20.25 -6.22 -10.20
N ALA A 312 -21.52 -5.92 -10.49
CA ALA A 312 -22.65 -6.29 -9.63
C ALA A 312 -22.76 -7.82 -9.47
N VAL A 313 -22.66 -8.58 -10.58
CA VAL A 313 -22.63 -10.06 -10.52
C VAL A 313 -21.46 -10.56 -9.69
N ALA A 314 -20.26 -10.03 -9.93
CA ALA A 314 -19.08 -10.38 -9.15
C ALA A 314 -19.24 -10.00 -7.66
N GLY A 315 -19.93 -8.90 -7.37
CA GLY A 315 -20.27 -8.46 -6.02
C GLY A 315 -21.21 -9.41 -5.30
N VAL A 316 -22.22 -9.95 -5.99
CA VAL A 316 -23.09 -11.01 -5.44
C VAL A 316 -22.28 -12.27 -5.16
N THR A 317 -21.42 -12.72 -6.08
CA THR A 317 -20.58 -13.90 -5.87
C THR A 317 -19.63 -13.72 -4.68
N GLY A 318 -18.93 -12.59 -4.61
CA GLY A 318 -18.08 -12.26 -3.45
C GLY A 318 -18.90 -12.16 -2.16
N GLY A 319 -20.09 -11.55 -2.23
CA GLY A 319 -21.00 -11.40 -1.09
C GLY A 319 -21.44 -12.73 -0.50
N LEU A 320 -21.74 -13.71 -1.35
CA LEU A 320 -22.07 -15.08 -0.93
C LEU A 320 -20.88 -15.77 -0.24
N ILE A 321 -19.66 -15.59 -0.76
CA ILE A 321 -18.43 -16.08 -0.10
C ILE A 321 -18.28 -15.43 1.27
N PHE A 322 -18.48 -14.11 1.34
CA PHE A 322 -18.40 -13.34 2.57
C PHE A 322 -19.43 -13.80 3.61
N THR A 323 -20.65 -14.16 3.20
CA THR A 323 -21.71 -14.66 4.09
C THR A 323 -21.27 -15.88 4.89
N ILE A 324 -20.46 -16.78 4.33
CA ILE A 324 -19.96 -17.97 5.03
C ILE A 324 -19.10 -17.54 6.23
N VAL A 325 -18.20 -16.58 6.03
CA VAL A 325 -17.35 -16.03 7.11
C VAL A 325 -18.18 -15.22 8.10
N LEU A 326 -19.11 -14.41 7.58
CA LEU A 326 -19.93 -13.49 8.37
C LEU A 326 -20.86 -14.21 9.34
N ALA A 327 -21.44 -15.34 8.91
CA ALA A 327 -22.31 -16.18 9.74
C ALA A 327 -21.57 -16.74 10.98
N GLY A 328 -20.27 -16.97 10.87
CA GLY A 328 -19.45 -17.45 11.99
C GLY A 328 -19.12 -16.40 13.05
N ILE A 329 -19.35 -15.11 12.76
CA ILE A 329 -18.92 -13.99 13.63
C ILE A 329 -20.07 -13.04 14.03
N GLY A 330 -21.32 -13.48 13.84
CA GLY A 330 -22.53 -12.70 14.18
C GLY A 330 -22.69 -11.42 13.36
N GLY A 331 -22.21 -11.43 12.11
CA GLY A 331 -22.28 -10.27 11.26
C GLY A 331 -23.64 -9.99 10.59
N PRO A 332 -24.51 -10.99 10.27
CA PRO A 332 -25.85 -10.71 9.78
C PRO A 332 -26.63 -9.79 10.73
N GLU A 333 -26.57 -10.04 12.03
CA GLU A 333 -27.24 -9.24 13.05
C GLU A 333 -26.73 -7.79 13.07
N ARG A 334 -25.41 -7.59 12.96
CA ARG A 334 -24.82 -6.24 12.87
C ARG A 334 -25.28 -5.50 11.61
N THR A 335 -25.36 -6.19 10.47
CA THR A 335 -25.85 -5.59 9.21
C THR A 335 -27.36 -5.32 9.24
N ALA A 336 -28.15 -6.15 9.93
CA ALA A 336 -29.58 -5.89 10.15
C ALA A 336 -29.80 -4.61 10.98
N GLY A 337 -28.89 -4.35 11.93
CA GLY A 337 -28.89 -3.14 12.76
C GLY A 337 -28.83 -1.84 11.96
N LEU A 338 -28.24 -1.84 10.75
CA LEU A 338 -28.25 -0.68 9.84
C LEU A 338 -29.66 -0.25 9.42
N MET A 339 -30.60 -1.20 9.43
CA MET A 339 -32.02 -0.97 9.12
C MET A 339 -32.89 -0.92 10.39
N GLY A 340 -32.27 -0.85 11.57
CA GLY A 340 -32.96 -0.88 12.87
C GLY A 340 -33.56 -2.24 13.24
N GLY A 341 -33.18 -3.32 12.54
CA GLY A 341 -33.67 -4.68 12.81
C GLY A 341 -32.61 -5.60 13.43
N SER A 342 -33.04 -6.76 13.88
CA SER A 342 -32.16 -7.82 14.42
C SER A 342 -32.28 -9.15 13.67
N ALA A 343 -33.20 -9.24 12.70
CA ALA A 343 -33.46 -10.47 11.97
C ALA A 343 -32.24 -10.84 11.09
N PRO A 344 -31.65 -12.04 11.22
CA PRO A 344 -30.48 -12.45 10.43
C PRO A 344 -30.74 -12.40 8.92
N ALA A 345 -31.96 -12.77 8.49
CA ALA A 345 -32.37 -12.69 7.09
C ALA A 345 -32.34 -11.26 6.53
N LEU A 346 -32.77 -10.27 7.32
CA LEU A 346 -32.68 -8.86 6.94
C LEU A 346 -31.22 -8.44 6.78
N GLY A 347 -30.37 -8.88 7.70
CA GLY A 347 -28.92 -8.66 7.63
C GLY A 347 -28.29 -9.20 6.36
N LEU A 348 -28.61 -10.45 6.00
CA LEU A 348 -28.13 -11.07 4.77
C LEU A 348 -28.57 -10.31 3.51
N LEU A 349 -29.82 -9.82 3.47
CA LEU A 349 -30.32 -9.02 2.35
C LEU A 349 -29.57 -7.69 2.23
N VAL A 350 -29.39 -6.98 3.36
CA VAL A 350 -28.64 -5.72 3.41
C VAL A 350 -27.19 -5.94 2.99
N GLN A 351 -26.55 -7.01 3.48
CA GLN A 351 -25.18 -7.38 3.13
C GLN A 351 -25.03 -7.65 1.63
N LEU A 352 -25.93 -8.42 1.03
CA LEU A 352 -25.89 -8.71 -0.41
C LEU A 352 -26.13 -7.44 -1.25
N ALA A 353 -27.00 -6.54 -0.80
CA ALA A 353 -27.20 -5.25 -1.45
C ALA A 353 -25.91 -4.41 -1.43
N ILE A 354 -25.27 -4.28 -0.25
CA ILE A 354 -23.99 -3.59 -0.08
C ILE A 354 -22.91 -4.24 -0.96
N ALA A 355 -22.77 -5.57 -0.90
CA ALA A 355 -21.82 -6.34 -1.69
C ALA A 355 -22.01 -6.14 -3.19
N THR A 356 -23.25 -5.99 -3.66
CA THR A 356 -23.58 -5.70 -5.06
C THR A 356 -23.13 -4.30 -5.46
N VAL A 357 -23.37 -3.29 -4.63
CA VAL A 357 -22.93 -1.90 -4.87
C VAL A 357 -21.41 -1.80 -4.89
N ILE A 358 -20.75 -2.43 -3.92
CA ILE A 358 -19.29 -2.51 -3.85
C ILE A 358 -18.75 -3.20 -5.11
N GLY A 359 -19.32 -4.34 -5.51
CA GLY A 359 -18.87 -5.05 -6.70
C GLY A 359 -19.07 -4.27 -7.98
N ALA A 360 -20.19 -3.57 -8.13
CA ALA A 360 -20.45 -2.68 -9.27
C ALA A 360 -19.36 -1.59 -9.38
N SER A 361 -18.96 -1.00 -8.25
CA SER A 361 -17.89 -0.01 -8.22
C SER A 361 -16.52 -0.61 -8.60
N PHE A 362 -16.21 -1.84 -8.17
CA PHE A 362 -15.01 -2.56 -8.60
C PHE A 362 -15.00 -2.80 -10.12
N GLY A 363 -16.13 -3.25 -10.68
CA GLY A 363 -16.29 -3.44 -12.12
C GLY A 363 -16.12 -2.16 -12.94
N VAL A 364 -16.38 -0.98 -12.37
CA VAL A 364 -16.07 0.31 -13.02
C VAL A 364 -14.59 0.68 -12.87
N LEU A 365 -14.02 0.46 -11.68
CA LEU A 365 -12.67 0.88 -11.32
C LEU A 365 -11.55 0.03 -11.96
N PHE A 366 -11.80 -1.27 -12.20
CA PHE A 366 -10.78 -2.26 -12.61
C PHE A 366 -11.05 -2.94 -13.96
N ARG A 367 -12.03 -2.46 -14.74
CA ARG A 367 -12.51 -2.97 -16.06
C ARG A 367 -11.50 -3.27 -17.18
N HIS A 368 -10.22 -3.00 -16.95
CA HIS A 368 -9.15 -3.14 -17.95
C HIS A 368 -7.96 -3.94 -17.45
N ASP A 369 -7.97 -4.29 -16.17
CA ASP A 369 -6.83 -4.88 -15.47
C ASP A 369 -7.16 -6.33 -15.06
N GLY A 370 -8.34 -6.85 -15.43
CA GLY A 370 -8.91 -8.14 -14.99
C GLY A 370 -8.81 -9.30 -15.99
N ASP A 371 -8.18 -9.15 -17.15
CA ASP A 371 -8.07 -10.27 -18.11
C ASP A 371 -7.15 -11.40 -17.61
N ASP A 372 -6.26 -11.09 -16.66
CA ASP A 372 -5.30 -12.01 -16.05
C ASP A 372 -5.80 -12.42 -14.65
N PRO A 373 -6.04 -13.72 -14.38
CA PRO A 373 -6.52 -14.19 -13.08
C PRO A 373 -5.62 -13.82 -11.91
N GLU A 374 -4.30 -13.84 -12.10
CA GLU A 374 -3.35 -13.47 -11.04
C GLU A 374 -3.49 -11.99 -10.69
N ALA A 375 -3.61 -11.15 -11.72
CA ALA A 375 -3.81 -9.74 -11.54
C ALA A 375 -5.16 -9.40 -10.92
N ALA A 376 -6.21 -10.08 -11.37
CA ALA A 376 -7.54 -9.90 -10.83
C ALA A 376 -7.63 -10.31 -9.36
N LEU A 377 -6.97 -11.41 -8.98
CA LEU A 377 -6.86 -11.84 -7.59
C LEU A 377 -6.16 -10.76 -6.74
N GLY A 378 -4.99 -10.29 -7.17
CA GLY A 378 -4.23 -9.29 -6.42
C GLY A 378 -4.97 -7.95 -6.26
N TRP A 379 -5.63 -7.46 -7.32
CA TRP A 379 -6.47 -6.26 -7.24
C TRP A 379 -7.70 -6.47 -6.37
N GLY A 380 -8.33 -7.63 -6.49
CA GLY A 380 -9.47 -8.03 -5.68
C GLY A 380 -9.13 -8.03 -4.19
N VAL A 381 -8.04 -8.69 -3.79
CA VAL A 381 -7.55 -8.75 -2.39
C VAL A 381 -7.23 -7.35 -1.87
N ALA A 382 -6.52 -6.52 -2.63
CA ALA A 382 -6.22 -5.15 -2.22
C ALA A 382 -7.48 -4.28 -2.07
N TYR A 383 -8.49 -4.52 -2.92
CA TYR A 383 -9.78 -3.84 -2.83
C TYR A 383 -10.62 -4.34 -1.64
N GLY A 384 -10.54 -5.64 -1.33
CA GLY A 384 -11.09 -6.22 -0.11
C GLY A 384 -10.49 -5.57 1.14
N LEU A 385 -9.16 -5.45 1.21
CA LEU A 385 -8.46 -4.74 2.28
C LEU A 385 -8.92 -3.29 2.41
N LEU A 386 -9.06 -2.57 1.29
CA LEU A 386 -9.61 -1.21 1.29
C LEU A 386 -11.01 -1.16 1.92
N TRP A 387 -11.90 -2.10 1.58
CA TRP A 387 -13.24 -2.16 2.15
C TRP A 387 -13.31 -2.70 3.57
N TRP A 388 -12.32 -3.48 4.02
CA TRP A 388 -12.20 -3.79 5.43
C TRP A 388 -11.91 -2.52 6.23
N VAL A 389 -10.93 -1.72 5.80
CA VAL A 389 -10.60 -0.44 6.46
C VAL A 389 -11.77 0.55 6.35
N LEU A 390 -12.26 0.82 5.13
CA LEU A 390 -13.31 1.82 4.89
C LEU A 390 -14.68 1.36 5.38
N GLY A 391 -15.09 0.14 5.04
CA GLY A 391 -16.40 -0.40 5.36
C GLY A 391 -16.47 -0.93 6.78
N GLY A 392 -15.68 -1.97 7.07
CA GLY A 392 -15.74 -2.71 8.34
C GLY A 392 -15.27 -1.89 9.54
N GLN A 393 -14.10 -1.25 9.44
CA GLN A 393 -13.50 -0.53 10.57
C GLN A 393 -13.94 0.94 10.68
N THR A 394 -14.47 1.55 9.62
CA THR A 394 -14.87 2.98 9.63
C THR A 394 -16.37 3.17 9.47
N LEU A 395 -16.94 2.82 8.32
CA LEU A 395 -18.32 3.18 8.01
C LEU A 395 -19.34 2.41 8.85
N LEU A 396 -19.17 1.09 9.01
CA LEU A 396 -20.13 0.26 9.73
C LEU A 396 -20.31 0.70 11.19
N PRO A 397 -19.24 0.88 12.01
CA PRO A 397 -19.39 1.40 13.37
C PRO A 397 -20.05 2.79 13.42
N VAL A 398 -19.66 3.68 12.51
CA VAL A 398 -20.21 5.06 12.45
C VAL A 398 -21.70 5.06 12.07
N LEU A 399 -22.11 4.23 11.12
CA LEU A 399 -23.50 4.10 10.71
C LEU A 399 -24.39 3.45 11.79
N LEU A 400 -23.79 2.65 12.67
CA LEU A 400 -24.46 2.10 13.86
C LEU A 400 -24.46 3.08 15.05
N GLY A 401 -23.95 4.30 14.86
CA GLY A 401 -23.94 5.36 15.88
C GLY A 401 -22.71 5.38 16.78
N GLY A 402 -21.69 4.56 16.50
CA GLY A 402 -20.42 4.52 17.23
C GLY A 402 -19.31 5.37 16.61
N SER A 403 -18.09 5.20 17.11
CA SER A 403 -16.86 5.72 16.52
C SER A 403 -16.18 4.67 15.63
N PRO A 404 -15.26 5.06 14.72
CA PRO A 404 -14.47 4.10 13.95
C PRO A 404 -13.72 3.11 14.88
N ALA A 405 -13.74 1.83 14.53
CA ALA A 405 -13.07 0.74 15.25
C ALA A 405 -11.57 0.69 14.90
N TRP A 406 -10.88 1.80 15.11
CA TRP A 406 -9.46 1.95 14.77
C TRP A 406 -8.53 1.63 15.92
N THR A 407 -9.01 1.63 17.16
CA THR A 407 -8.21 1.28 18.35
C THR A 407 -7.57 -0.10 18.20
N ALA A 408 -6.50 -0.38 18.94
CA ALA A 408 -5.82 -1.69 18.88
C ALA A 408 -6.81 -2.86 19.11
N THR A 409 -7.68 -2.72 20.11
CA THR A 409 -8.74 -3.69 20.41
C THR A 409 -9.79 -3.76 19.29
N GLY A 410 -10.22 -2.62 18.74
CA GLY A 410 -11.18 -2.61 17.63
C GLY A 410 -10.64 -3.26 16.36
N LEU A 411 -9.33 -3.14 16.10
CA LEU A 411 -8.66 -3.83 15.01
C LEU A 411 -8.50 -5.34 15.29
N GLU A 412 -8.19 -5.72 16.53
CA GLU A 412 -8.14 -7.11 17.00
C GLU A 412 -9.49 -7.81 16.80
N ASP A 413 -10.58 -7.21 17.31
CA ASP A 413 -11.96 -7.67 17.14
C ASP A 413 -12.37 -7.74 15.65
N GLY A 414 -11.73 -6.92 14.81
CA GLY A 414 -11.94 -6.84 13.37
C GLY A 414 -11.23 -7.94 12.57
N VAL A 415 -10.22 -8.64 13.13
CA VAL A 415 -9.40 -9.63 12.41
C VAL A 415 -10.22 -10.74 11.75
N PRO A 416 -11.24 -11.34 12.39
CA PRO A 416 -12.06 -12.36 11.73
C PRO A 416 -12.77 -11.83 10.48
N SER A 417 -13.24 -10.57 10.51
CA SER A 417 -13.90 -9.94 9.36
C SER A 417 -12.92 -9.62 8.23
N LEU A 418 -11.65 -9.31 8.55
CA LEU A 418 -10.60 -9.08 7.56
C LEU A 418 -10.47 -10.28 6.61
N VAL A 419 -10.46 -11.51 7.15
CA VAL A 419 -10.43 -12.74 6.33
C VAL A 419 -11.61 -12.77 5.36
N GLY A 420 -12.80 -12.41 5.84
CA GLY A 420 -13.99 -12.26 5.01
C GLY A 420 -13.77 -11.26 3.87
N TYR A 421 -13.29 -10.05 4.17
CA TYR A 421 -13.12 -8.99 3.17
C TYR A 421 -12.06 -9.34 2.12
N LEU A 422 -10.98 -10.02 2.53
CA LEU A 422 -9.97 -10.53 1.59
C LEU A 422 -10.56 -11.61 0.68
N ALA A 423 -11.36 -12.54 1.23
CA ALA A 423 -12.04 -13.58 0.45
C ALA A 423 -13.12 -13.00 -0.49
N TYR A 424 -13.90 -12.02 -0.04
CA TYR A 424 -14.84 -11.23 -0.84
C TYR A 424 -14.11 -10.60 -2.03
N GLY A 425 -13.01 -9.90 -1.76
CA GLY A 425 -12.20 -9.24 -2.77
C GLY A 425 -11.60 -10.22 -3.79
N ALA A 426 -11.06 -11.35 -3.32
CA ALA A 426 -10.55 -12.42 -4.18
C ALA A 426 -11.65 -12.98 -5.11
N GLY A 427 -12.82 -13.31 -4.56
CA GLY A 427 -13.97 -13.80 -5.31
C GLY A 427 -14.47 -12.79 -6.34
N LEU A 428 -14.54 -11.51 -5.95
CA LEU A 428 -14.89 -10.39 -6.82
C LEU A 428 -13.94 -10.27 -8.02
N GLY A 429 -12.63 -10.27 -7.77
CA GLY A 429 -11.60 -10.19 -8.80
C GLY A 429 -11.67 -11.36 -9.78
N LEU A 430 -11.66 -12.59 -9.28
CA LEU A 430 -11.69 -13.80 -10.10
C LEU A 430 -12.98 -13.93 -10.92
N THR A 431 -14.13 -13.54 -10.36
CA THR A 431 -15.42 -13.57 -11.07
C THR A 431 -15.44 -12.55 -12.20
N LEU A 432 -14.98 -11.32 -11.95
CA LEU A 432 -14.88 -10.31 -13.00
C LEU A 432 -13.97 -10.80 -14.14
N ALA A 433 -12.81 -11.38 -13.81
CA ALA A 433 -11.89 -11.95 -14.80
C ALA A 433 -12.52 -13.08 -15.61
N ALA A 434 -13.30 -13.95 -14.99
CA ALA A 434 -14.04 -15.01 -15.69
C ALA A 434 -15.08 -14.44 -16.65
N LEU A 435 -15.84 -13.42 -16.24
CA LEU A 435 -16.86 -12.76 -17.08
C LEU A 435 -16.23 -11.99 -18.24
N GLU A 436 -15.09 -11.32 -18.02
CA GLU A 436 -14.37 -10.59 -19.05
C GLU A 436 -13.76 -11.52 -20.11
N ARG A 437 -13.15 -12.64 -19.69
CA ARG A 437 -12.62 -13.66 -20.62
C ARG A 437 -13.70 -14.24 -21.53
N ARG A 438 -14.89 -14.53 -21.02
CA ARG A 438 -16.01 -15.05 -21.81
C ARG A 438 -16.53 -14.06 -22.85
N ALA A 439 -16.38 -12.76 -22.59
CA ALA A 439 -16.97 -11.72 -23.42
C ALA A 439 -16.02 -11.14 -24.48
N ARG A 440 -14.80 -11.66 -24.63
CA ARG A 440 -13.86 -11.30 -25.69
C ARG A 440 -13.81 -12.40 -26.76
N PRO A 441 -14.52 -12.26 -27.89
CA PRO A 441 -14.39 -13.20 -28.99
C PRO A 441 -13.00 -13.11 -29.61
N TRP A 442 -12.42 -14.27 -29.98
CA TRP A 442 -11.09 -14.40 -30.60
C TRP A 442 -10.89 -13.59 -31.89
N TRP A 443 -11.98 -13.13 -32.51
CA TRP A 443 -11.99 -12.42 -33.79
C TRP A 443 -12.13 -10.88 -33.67
N ALA A 444 -12.32 -10.31 -32.47
CA ALA A 444 -12.61 -8.89 -32.28
C ALA A 444 -11.38 -7.95 -32.26
N ALA A 445 -10.18 -8.43 -32.63
CA ALA A 445 -8.95 -7.65 -32.66
C ALA A 445 -8.83 -6.81 -33.96
N SER A 446 -9.71 -5.83 -34.16
CA SER A 446 -9.85 -5.17 -35.48
C SER A 446 -8.91 -3.98 -35.74
N THR A 447 -7.89 -3.71 -34.92
CA THR A 447 -6.84 -2.71 -35.31
C THR A 447 -5.55 -2.89 -34.52
N GLU A 448 -4.42 -3.05 -35.21
CA GLU A 448 -3.08 -3.18 -34.60
C GLU A 448 -2.74 -2.05 -33.63
N ALA A 449 -3.19 -0.82 -33.90
CA ALA A 449 -2.95 0.33 -33.02
C ALA A 449 -3.63 0.17 -31.64
N ARG A 450 -4.83 -0.43 -31.60
CA ARG A 450 -5.55 -0.71 -30.33
C ARG A 450 -4.89 -1.87 -29.57
N VAL A 451 -4.43 -2.89 -30.28
CA VAL A 451 -3.67 -4.01 -29.71
C VAL A 451 -2.36 -3.50 -29.09
N ARG A 452 -1.57 -2.70 -29.83
CA ARG A 452 -0.32 -2.10 -29.34
C ARG A 452 -0.54 -1.25 -28.09
N ARG A 453 -1.55 -0.37 -28.07
CA ARG A 453 -1.88 0.44 -26.88
C ARG A 453 -2.31 -0.43 -25.68
N ALA A 454 -3.12 -1.47 -25.91
CA ALA A 454 -3.56 -2.39 -24.87
C ALA A 454 -2.39 -3.21 -24.30
N GLU A 455 -1.47 -3.68 -25.14
CA GLU A 455 -0.26 -4.39 -24.72
C GLU A 455 0.70 -3.51 -23.94
N GLU A 456 0.94 -2.28 -24.39
CA GLU A 456 1.76 -1.31 -23.64
C GLU A 456 1.16 -1.02 -22.26
N ARG A 457 -0.16 -0.89 -22.18
CA ARG A 457 -0.87 -0.70 -20.92
C ARG A 457 -0.76 -1.92 -20.02
N ARG A 458 -0.97 -3.14 -20.54
CA ARG A 458 -0.79 -4.39 -19.80
C ARG A 458 0.63 -4.53 -19.27
N ARG A 459 1.66 -4.21 -20.08
CA ARG A 459 3.06 -4.21 -19.65
C ARG A 459 3.30 -3.24 -18.49
N ARG A 460 2.73 -2.04 -18.52
CA ARG A 460 2.88 -1.05 -17.41
C ARG A 460 2.22 -1.55 -16.13
N LEU A 461 1.02 -2.13 -16.24
CA LEU A 461 0.29 -2.66 -15.09
C LEU A 461 1.01 -3.87 -14.49
N ALA A 462 1.49 -4.80 -15.31
CA ALA A 462 2.27 -5.95 -14.86
C ALA A 462 3.55 -5.55 -14.10
N ILE A 463 4.13 -4.37 -14.38
CA ILE A 463 5.30 -3.87 -13.65
C ILE A 463 4.92 -3.33 -12.26
N ALA A 464 3.77 -2.68 -12.11
CA ALA A 464 3.35 -2.07 -10.84
C ALA A 464 2.57 -3.03 -9.93
N ALA A 465 1.80 -3.94 -10.53
CA ALA A 465 0.77 -4.68 -9.82
C ALA A 465 1.34 -5.67 -8.78
N PRO A 466 2.38 -6.48 -9.06
CA PRO A 466 2.91 -7.39 -8.04
C PRO A 466 3.47 -6.66 -6.82
N GLY A 467 4.12 -5.51 -7.02
CA GLY A 467 4.58 -4.67 -5.91
C GLY A 467 3.41 -4.19 -5.04
N LEU A 468 2.31 -3.76 -5.66
CA LEU A 468 1.13 -3.27 -4.95
C LEU A 468 0.33 -4.39 -4.24
N TRP A 469 0.24 -5.59 -4.83
CA TRP A 469 -0.37 -6.73 -4.14
C TRP A 469 0.45 -7.17 -2.93
N THR A 470 1.78 -7.13 -3.07
CA THR A 470 2.70 -7.40 -1.96
C THR A 470 2.52 -6.37 -0.85
N MET A 471 2.23 -5.10 -1.18
CA MET A 471 1.91 -4.09 -0.16
C MET A 471 0.64 -4.45 0.63
N ALA A 472 -0.40 -4.96 -0.03
CA ALA A 472 -1.61 -5.40 0.69
C ALA A 472 -1.28 -6.54 1.68
N ALA A 473 -0.46 -7.52 1.26
CA ALA A 473 -0.01 -8.59 2.15
C ALA A 473 0.83 -8.06 3.33
N ILE A 474 1.73 -7.10 3.09
CA ILE A 474 2.53 -6.47 4.15
C ILE A 474 1.64 -5.70 5.13
N ILE A 475 0.65 -4.94 4.63
CA ILE A 475 -0.30 -4.22 5.50
C ILE A 475 -1.05 -5.21 6.38
N VAL A 476 -1.56 -6.31 5.80
CA VAL A 476 -2.25 -7.37 6.56
C VAL A 476 -1.33 -7.98 7.62
N LEU A 477 -0.10 -8.34 7.25
CA LEU A 477 0.89 -8.87 8.18
C LEU A 477 1.19 -7.88 9.32
N THR A 478 1.35 -6.59 9.00
CA THR A 478 1.60 -5.55 9.99
C THR A 478 0.42 -5.40 10.95
N VAL A 479 -0.82 -5.41 10.45
CA VAL A 479 -2.03 -5.39 11.29
C VAL A 479 -2.03 -6.61 12.22
N LEU A 480 -1.86 -7.82 11.69
CA LEU A 480 -1.86 -9.05 12.49
C LEU A 480 -0.78 -9.03 13.57
N ALA A 481 0.44 -8.59 13.24
CA ALA A 481 1.52 -8.49 14.21
C ALA A 481 1.19 -7.50 15.35
N LEU A 482 0.57 -6.36 15.03
CA LEU A 482 0.24 -5.31 16.00
C LEU A 482 -0.87 -5.73 16.96
N VAL A 483 -1.89 -6.45 16.47
CA VAL A 483 -3.16 -6.62 17.19
C VAL A 483 -3.36 -8.02 17.75
N ALA A 484 -2.68 -9.05 17.23
CA ALA A 484 -2.85 -10.41 17.75
C ALA A 484 -2.27 -10.53 19.17
N SER A 485 -3.01 -11.25 20.03
CA SER A 485 -2.68 -11.54 21.42
C SER A 485 -2.10 -12.93 21.63
#